data_AF-A0A6A4WN84-F1
#
_entry.id   AF-A0A6A4WN84-F1
#
_cell.length_a   1.000
_cell.length_b   1.000
_cell.length_c   1.000
_cell.angle_alpha   90.00
_cell.angle_beta   90.00
_cell.angle_gamma   90.00
#
_symmetry.space_group_name_H-M   'P 1'
#
loop_
_entity.id
_entity.type
_entity.pdbx_description
1 polymer ?
#
loop_
_entity_poly.entity_id
_entity_poly.type
_entity_poly.pdbx_seq_one_letter_code
_entity_poly.pdbx_strand_id
1 'polypeptide(L)'
;MRILQLARDYSRRRVAFGRRLCDWPLHVRTLAHMEVETRGCLALVLHIVSLLGRQDAGVAGDRDTLLLRLLTPICKLYTAKRAVSVTSEGLESFGGQGYIEDTGIPRLLRDAQVYPVWEGTTNVLSLDVLRALAKSRGEAWTALTSDVTERLLPAAAAIDSLRPITEKVKNILNDVGNILKKQDSSLEVSARDLSFTIANTYICALLCHHAAAPDADDEDRTVALRWADREMAPLLARRRPDRADESRDELRLVMAGYETDD
;
A
#
# COMPACT_ATOMS: atom_id res chain seq x y z
N MET A 1 -2.09 8.23 12.22
CA MET A 1 -2.63 9.25 11.29
C MET A 1 -3.61 10.16 12.03
N ARG A 2 -3.49 11.50 11.92
CA ARG A 2 -4.23 12.46 12.79
C ARG A 2 -5.76 12.37 12.66
N ILE A 3 -6.29 12.30 11.43
CA ILE A 3 -7.74 12.24 11.19
C ILE A 3 -8.40 11.03 11.86
N LEU A 4 -7.74 9.87 11.87
CA LEU A 4 -8.24 8.67 12.53
C LEU A 4 -8.33 8.83 14.05
N GLN A 5 -7.35 9.49 14.67
CA GLN A 5 -7.39 9.79 16.11
C GLN A 5 -8.57 10.70 16.45
N LEU A 6 -8.78 11.75 15.64
CA LEU A 6 -9.89 12.68 15.82
C LEU A 6 -11.24 11.98 15.62
N ALA A 7 -11.37 11.15 14.57
CA ALA A 7 -12.60 10.42 14.27
C ALA A 7 -12.93 9.39 15.37
N ARG A 8 -11.93 8.69 15.90
CA ARG A 8 -12.07 7.76 17.04
C ARG A 8 -12.55 8.48 18.30
N ASP A 9 -12.01 9.67 18.57
CA ASP A 9 -12.43 10.46 19.72
C ASP A 9 -13.86 11.01 19.55
N TYR A 10 -14.17 11.55 18.37
CA TYR A 10 -15.50 12.06 18.04
C TYR A 10 -16.57 10.97 18.11
N SER A 11 -16.25 9.75 17.68
CA SER A 11 -17.21 8.64 17.68
C SER A 11 -17.68 8.24 19.07
N ARG A 12 -16.89 8.53 20.12
CA ARG A 12 -17.23 8.31 21.52
C ARG A 12 -18.15 9.37 22.11
N ARG A 13 -18.39 10.47 21.38
CA ARG A 13 -19.18 11.63 21.85
C ARG A 13 -20.43 11.85 21.01
N ARG A 14 -20.32 11.70 19.68
CA ARG A 14 -21.44 11.95 18.77
C ARG A 14 -22.48 10.84 18.89
N VAL A 15 -23.72 11.24 19.16
CA VAL A 15 -24.89 10.36 19.16
C VAL A 15 -25.64 10.50 17.83
N ALA A 16 -25.95 9.36 17.22
CA ALA A 16 -26.81 9.24 16.06
C ALA A 16 -27.72 8.03 16.24
N PHE A 17 -29.02 8.19 15.94
CA PHE A 17 -30.03 7.15 16.13
C PHE A 17 -30.02 6.55 17.56
N GLY A 18 -29.85 7.42 18.58
CA GLY A 18 -29.94 7.05 19.99
C GLY A 18 -28.73 6.33 20.59
N ARG A 19 -27.64 6.13 19.84
CA ARG A 19 -26.38 5.51 20.33
C ARG A 19 -25.17 6.30 19.89
N ARG A 20 -24.01 6.08 20.53
CA ARG A 20 -22.75 6.71 20.09
C ARG A 20 -22.30 6.06 18.79
N LEU A 21 -21.55 6.78 17.97
CA LEU A 21 -21.03 6.22 16.71
C LEU A 21 -20.13 5.00 16.95
N CYS A 22 -19.38 4.97 18.06
CA CYS A 22 -18.57 3.80 18.43
C CYS A 22 -19.38 2.54 18.77
N ASP A 23 -20.69 2.67 19.01
CA ASP A 23 -21.57 1.53 19.31
C ASP A 23 -22.15 0.91 18.03
N TRP A 24 -21.98 1.57 16.87
CA TRP A 24 -22.45 1.09 15.58
C TRP A 24 -21.39 0.24 14.88
N PRO A 25 -21.64 -1.06 14.65
CA PRO A 25 -20.65 -1.95 14.02
C PRO A 25 -20.18 -1.47 12.64
N LEU A 26 -21.05 -0.82 11.88
CA LEU A 26 -20.72 -0.24 10.59
C LEU A 26 -19.63 0.85 10.71
N HIS A 27 -19.78 1.79 11.64
CA HIS A 27 -18.83 2.87 11.83
C HIS A 27 -17.48 2.34 12.36
N VAL A 28 -17.53 1.40 13.32
CA VAL A 28 -16.32 0.74 13.82
C VAL A 28 -15.60 -0.02 12.73
N ARG A 29 -16.31 -0.69 11.81
CA ARG A 29 -15.72 -1.37 10.65
C ARG A 29 -14.97 -0.39 9.74
N THR A 30 -15.54 0.78 9.45
CA THR A 30 -14.86 1.83 8.66
C THR A 30 -13.58 2.31 9.36
N LEU A 31 -13.65 2.65 10.65
CA LEU A 31 -12.47 3.08 11.41
C LEU A 31 -11.41 1.97 11.51
N ALA A 32 -11.82 0.71 11.61
CA ALA A 32 -10.91 -0.43 11.61
C ALA A 32 -10.19 -0.59 10.27
N HIS A 33 -10.85 -0.37 9.13
CA HIS A 33 -10.17 -0.38 7.83
C HIS A 33 -9.10 0.73 7.74
N MET A 34 -9.43 1.94 8.20
CA MET A 34 -8.47 3.05 8.27
C MET A 34 -7.28 2.75 9.19
N GLU A 35 -7.52 2.09 10.32
CA GLU A 35 -6.49 1.66 11.26
C GLU A 35 -5.54 0.63 10.64
N VAL A 36 -6.08 -0.41 10.00
CA VAL A 36 -5.27 -1.44 9.33
C VAL A 36 -4.43 -0.79 8.21
N GLU A 37 -5.01 0.14 7.43
CA GLU A 37 -4.27 0.90 6.42
C GLU A 37 -3.12 1.72 7.02
N THR A 38 -3.39 2.40 8.13
CA THR A 38 -2.43 3.23 8.84
C THR A 38 -1.29 2.40 9.42
N ARG A 39 -1.58 1.28 10.09
CA ARG A 39 -0.56 0.39 10.67
C ARG A 39 0.31 -0.25 9.58
N GLY A 40 -0.30 -0.68 8.46
CA GLY A 40 0.47 -1.22 7.33
C GLY A 40 1.41 -0.21 6.69
N CYS A 41 0.92 1.02 6.44
CA CYS A 41 1.77 2.10 5.94
C CYS A 41 2.88 2.47 6.93
N LEU A 42 2.59 2.50 8.23
CA LEU A 42 3.58 2.78 9.28
C LEU A 42 4.68 1.71 9.30
N ALA A 43 4.31 0.42 9.22
CA ALA A 43 5.28 -0.68 9.17
C ALA A 43 6.25 -0.52 7.98
N LEU A 44 5.74 -0.18 6.80
CA LEU A 44 6.58 0.07 5.62
C LEU A 44 7.52 1.26 5.82
N VAL A 45 7.02 2.37 6.36
CA VAL A 45 7.83 3.56 6.62
C VAL A 45 8.95 3.25 7.62
N LEU A 46 8.63 2.62 8.76
CA LEU A 46 9.62 2.28 9.78
C LEU A 46 10.67 1.30 9.25
N HIS A 47 10.26 0.35 8.40
CA HIS A 47 11.19 -0.55 7.75
C HIS A 47 12.17 0.20 6.84
N ILE A 48 11.70 1.13 6.01
CA ILE A 48 12.56 1.95 5.15
C ILE A 48 13.47 2.86 5.95
N VAL A 49 12.99 3.45 7.05
CA VAL A 49 13.82 4.23 7.97
C VAL A 49 14.95 3.37 8.56
N SER A 50 14.66 2.11 8.90
CA SER A 50 15.68 1.16 9.37
C SER A 50 16.72 0.86 8.28
N LEU A 51 16.29 0.60 7.03
CA LEU A 51 17.20 0.39 5.90
C LEU A 51 18.08 1.63 5.62
N LEU A 52 17.47 2.82 5.63
CA LEU A 52 18.18 4.08 5.45
C LEU A 52 19.20 4.30 6.55
N GLY A 53 18.82 4.10 7.82
CA GLY A 53 19.74 4.23 8.94
C GLY A 53 20.93 3.27 8.86
N ARG A 54 20.72 2.04 8.39
CA ARG A 54 21.82 1.08 8.13
C ARG A 54 22.75 1.55 7.01
N GLN A 55 22.19 2.14 5.95
CA GLN A 55 22.97 2.69 4.84
C GLN A 55 23.80 3.90 5.29
N ASP A 56 23.19 4.85 6.00
CA ASP A 56 23.86 6.06 6.48
C ASP A 56 24.95 5.74 7.52
N ALA A 57 24.75 4.69 8.33
CA ALA A 57 25.74 4.19 9.27
C ALA A 57 26.85 3.35 8.61
N GLY A 58 26.80 3.08 7.29
CA GLY A 58 27.79 2.29 6.58
C GLY A 58 27.78 0.79 6.91
N VAL A 59 26.68 0.27 7.46
CA VAL A 59 26.52 -1.15 7.85
C VAL A 59 25.50 -1.91 6.99
N ALA A 60 24.94 -1.25 5.97
CA ALA A 60 24.06 -1.88 5.00
C ALA A 60 24.84 -2.85 4.12
N GLY A 61 24.31 -4.07 3.97
CA GLY A 61 24.78 -4.99 2.94
C GLY A 61 24.18 -4.68 1.57
N ASP A 62 24.59 -5.44 0.55
CA ASP A 62 24.08 -5.29 -0.82
C ASP A 62 22.55 -5.47 -0.88
N ARG A 63 22.02 -6.44 -0.13
CA ARG A 63 20.59 -6.68 -0.01
C ARG A 63 19.83 -5.47 0.52
N ASP A 64 20.34 -4.85 1.59
CA ASP A 64 19.70 -3.68 2.21
C ASP A 64 19.67 -2.50 1.24
N THR A 65 20.76 -2.29 0.50
CA THR A 65 20.88 -1.23 -0.51
C THR A 65 19.89 -1.44 -1.66
N LEU A 66 19.76 -2.67 -2.16
CA LEU A 66 18.80 -3.04 -3.19
C LEU A 66 17.35 -2.85 -2.72
N LEU A 67 17.03 -3.30 -1.51
CA LEU A 67 15.71 -3.12 -0.91
C LEU A 67 15.39 -1.64 -0.73
N LEU A 68 16.32 -0.85 -0.18
CA LEU A 68 16.10 0.59 0.02
C LEU A 68 15.81 1.28 -1.31
N ARG A 69 16.60 0.98 -2.35
CA ARG A 69 16.42 1.59 -3.68
C ARG A 69 15.06 1.26 -4.29
N LEU A 70 14.59 0.03 -4.13
CA LEU A 70 13.31 -0.42 -4.70
C LEU A 70 12.11 0.08 -3.88
N LEU A 71 12.18 -0.01 -2.55
CA LEU A 71 11.06 0.27 -1.66
C LEU A 71 10.82 1.77 -1.44
N THR A 72 11.84 2.61 -1.59
CA THR A 72 11.71 4.08 -1.42
C THR A 72 10.61 4.68 -2.32
N PRO A 73 10.63 4.53 -3.66
CA PRO A 73 9.56 5.05 -4.53
C PRO A 73 8.22 4.38 -4.23
N ILE A 74 8.20 3.08 -3.90
CA ILE A 74 6.99 2.32 -3.56
C ILE A 74 6.32 2.88 -2.32
N CYS A 75 7.08 3.15 -1.26
CA CYS A 75 6.54 3.72 -0.03
C CYS A 75 5.99 5.11 -0.26
N LYS A 76 6.71 5.97 -0.99
CA LYS A 76 6.23 7.31 -1.33
C LYS A 76 4.91 7.23 -2.07
N LEU A 77 4.86 6.51 -3.20
CA LEU A 77 3.65 6.47 -4.04
C LEU A 77 2.47 5.84 -3.31
N TYR A 78 2.71 4.78 -2.53
CA TYR A 78 1.64 4.03 -1.87
C TYR A 78 1.07 4.82 -0.70
N THR A 79 1.93 5.24 0.25
CA THR A 79 1.47 5.95 1.45
C THR A 79 0.83 7.29 1.11
N ALA A 80 1.32 8.00 0.08
CA ALA A 80 0.71 9.23 -0.39
C ALA A 80 -0.71 9.02 -0.93
N LYS A 81 -0.94 7.96 -1.72
CA LYS A 81 -2.29 7.63 -2.20
C LYS A 81 -3.23 7.22 -1.08
N ARG A 82 -2.73 6.48 -0.08
CA ARG A 82 -3.50 6.07 1.10
C ARG A 82 -3.80 7.24 2.05
N ALA A 83 -2.89 8.19 2.18
CA ALA A 83 -3.09 9.38 2.99
C ALA A 83 -4.33 10.18 2.53
N VAL A 84 -4.50 10.36 1.22
CA VAL A 84 -5.69 11.04 0.68
C VAL A 84 -6.97 10.24 0.95
N SER A 85 -6.99 8.95 0.62
CA SER A 85 -8.20 8.13 0.79
C SER A 85 -8.62 8.00 2.25
N VAL A 86 -7.67 7.73 3.16
CA VAL A 86 -7.95 7.62 4.59
C VAL A 86 -8.35 8.96 5.19
N THR A 87 -7.79 10.09 4.72
CA THR A 87 -8.22 11.41 5.22
C THR A 87 -9.61 11.78 4.73
N SER A 88 -9.96 11.44 3.49
CA SER A 88 -11.31 11.66 2.96
C SER A 88 -12.35 10.88 3.75
N GLU A 89 -12.13 9.58 3.98
CA GLU A 89 -13.03 8.74 4.78
C GLU A 89 -13.14 9.23 6.24
N GLY A 90 -12.01 9.63 6.81
CA GLY A 90 -11.96 10.17 8.16
C GLY A 90 -12.69 11.51 8.30
N LEU A 91 -12.72 12.32 7.25
CA LEU A 91 -13.50 13.56 7.21
C LEU A 91 -15.00 13.27 7.22
N GLU A 92 -15.44 12.29 6.43
CA GLU A 92 -16.84 11.85 6.38
C GLU A 92 -17.35 11.33 7.73
N SER A 93 -16.46 10.78 8.58
CA SER A 93 -16.80 10.34 9.93
C SER A 93 -17.37 11.45 10.84
N PHE A 94 -17.18 12.72 10.49
CA PHE A 94 -17.74 13.88 11.20
C PHE A 94 -19.08 14.38 10.61
N GLY A 95 -19.53 13.79 9.50
CA GLY A 95 -20.67 14.28 8.73
C GLY A 95 -20.42 15.68 8.19
N GLY A 96 -21.45 16.53 8.19
CA GLY A 96 -21.34 17.92 7.71
C GLY A 96 -20.23 18.73 8.40
N GLN A 97 -19.95 18.46 9.68
CA GLN A 97 -18.88 19.15 10.42
C GLN A 97 -17.49 18.84 9.89
N GLY A 98 -17.29 17.67 9.27
CA GLY A 98 -16.04 17.35 8.60
C GLY A 98 -15.74 18.28 7.43
N TYR A 99 -16.76 18.90 6.84
CA TYR A 99 -16.64 19.78 5.67
C TYR A 99 -16.52 21.28 6.04
N ILE A 100 -16.85 21.66 7.28
CA ILE A 100 -16.81 23.06 7.72
C ILE A 100 -15.35 23.46 8.02
N GLU A 101 -14.82 24.42 7.26
CA GLU A 101 -13.42 24.86 7.33
C GLU A 101 -13.01 25.37 8.73
N ASP A 102 -13.91 26.02 9.47
CA ASP A 102 -13.64 26.55 10.81
C ASP A 102 -13.33 25.46 11.85
N THR A 103 -13.65 24.19 11.56
CA THR A 103 -13.27 23.05 12.41
C THR A 103 -11.80 22.67 12.27
N GLY A 104 -11.13 23.13 11.21
CA GLY A 104 -9.77 22.74 10.85
C GLY A 104 -9.62 21.31 10.32
N ILE A 105 -10.71 20.53 10.21
CA ILE A 105 -10.71 19.16 9.68
C ILE A 105 -10.46 19.13 8.16
N PRO A 106 -11.14 19.95 7.31
CA PRO A 106 -10.89 19.95 5.87
C PRO A 106 -9.45 20.24 5.47
N ARG A 107 -8.74 21.06 6.27
CA ARG A 107 -7.32 21.35 6.07
C ARG A 107 -6.48 20.07 6.00
N LEU A 108 -6.77 19.05 6.81
CA LEU A 108 -6.03 17.79 6.78
C LEU A 108 -6.12 17.11 5.40
N LEU A 109 -7.28 17.17 4.74
CA LEU A 109 -7.47 16.59 3.41
C LEU A 109 -6.74 17.43 2.35
N ARG A 110 -6.86 18.76 2.41
CA ARG A 110 -6.16 19.67 1.50
C ARG A 110 -4.65 19.48 1.58
N ASP A 111 -4.10 19.38 2.80
CA ASP A 111 -2.66 19.16 3.01
C ASP A 111 -2.25 17.76 2.55
N ALA A 112 -3.05 16.72 2.82
CA ALA A 112 -2.75 15.35 2.37
C ALA A 112 -2.68 15.22 0.84
N GLN A 113 -3.40 16.07 0.10
CA GLN A 113 -3.45 16.05 -1.35
C GLN A 113 -2.12 16.41 -2.03
N VAL A 114 -1.21 17.12 -1.33
CA VAL A 114 0.10 17.45 -1.90
C VAL A 114 0.99 16.21 -2.02
N TYR A 115 0.84 15.23 -1.12
CA TYR A 115 1.71 14.05 -1.04
C TYR A 115 1.79 13.23 -2.34
N PRO A 116 0.70 12.93 -3.06
CA PRO A 116 0.77 12.20 -4.32
C PRO A 116 1.24 13.05 -5.51
N VAL A 117 1.42 14.36 -5.33
CA VAL A 117 1.74 15.32 -6.40
C VAL A 117 3.23 15.68 -6.40
N TRP A 118 3.74 16.24 -5.31
CA TRP A 118 5.15 16.68 -5.24
C TRP A 118 6.12 15.50 -5.18
N GLU A 119 7.41 15.72 -5.43
CA GLU A 119 8.46 14.69 -5.33
C GLU A 119 8.15 13.40 -6.13
N GLY A 120 7.52 13.58 -7.30
CA GLY A 120 7.14 12.51 -8.22
C GLY A 120 5.70 12.04 -8.06
N THR A 121 4.93 12.13 -9.14
CA THR A 121 3.55 11.62 -9.16
C THR A 121 3.51 10.09 -9.03
N THR A 122 2.35 9.53 -8.68
CA THR A 122 2.20 8.07 -8.53
C THR A 122 2.66 7.30 -9.78
N ASN A 123 2.34 7.77 -10.98
CA ASN A 123 2.75 7.11 -12.22
C ASN A 123 4.26 7.27 -12.47
N VAL A 124 4.81 8.48 -12.28
CA VAL A 124 6.26 8.73 -12.45
C VAL A 124 7.09 7.85 -11.51
N LEU A 125 6.68 7.72 -10.24
CA LEU A 125 7.37 6.84 -9.30
C LEU A 125 7.15 5.36 -9.62
N SER A 126 6.00 4.99 -10.19
CA SER A 126 5.79 3.61 -10.66
C SER A 126 6.71 3.26 -11.83
N LEU A 127 7.00 4.21 -12.73
CA LEU A 127 8.03 4.05 -13.76
C LEU A 127 9.44 3.99 -13.16
N ASP A 128 9.70 4.72 -12.08
CA ASP A 128 10.97 4.59 -11.35
C ASP A 128 11.16 3.21 -10.71
N VAL A 129 10.08 2.58 -10.24
CA VAL A 129 10.11 1.18 -9.76
C VAL A 129 10.54 0.24 -10.88
N LEU A 130 9.96 0.36 -12.07
CA LEU A 130 10.40 -0.41 -13.25
C LEU A 130 11.87 -0.16 -13.57
N ARG A 131 12.30 1.10 -13.53
CA ARG A 131 13.70 1.48 -13.75
C ARG A 131 14.63 0.85 -12.72
N ALA A 132 14.25 0.81 -11.44
CA ALA A 132 15.04 0.19 -10.38
C ALA A 132 15.18 -1.33 -10.59
N LEU A 133 14.08 -2.01 -10.92
CA LEU A 133 14.06 -3.43 -11.24
C LEU A 133 14.97 -3.74 -12.44
N ALA A 134 14.83 -2.99 -13.53
CA ALA A 134 15.62 -3.17 -14.75
C ALA A 134 17.13 -2.92 -14.53
N LYS A 135 17.49 -1.83 -13.84
CA LYS A 135 18.91 -1.49 -13.57
C LYS A 135 19.60 -2.54 -12.69
N SER A 136 18.87 -3.12 -11.74
CA SER A 136 19.39 -4.18 -10.88
C SER A 136 19.51 -5.56 -11.57
N ARG A 137 19.08 -5.68 -12.84
CA ARG A 137 19.10 -6.94 -13.59
C ARG A 137 18.42 -8.12 -12.85
N GLY A 138 17.39 -7.81 -12.05
CA GLY A 138 16.64 -8.79 -11.26
C GLY A 138 17.14 -8.99 -9.82
N GLU A 139 18.29 -8.44 -9.43
CA GLU A 139 18.82 -8.57 -8.08
C GLU A 139 17.91 -7.94 -7.03
N ALA A 140 17.31 -6.78 -7.33
CA ALA A 140 16.37 -6.13 -6.41
C ALA A 140 15.09 -6.95 -6.21
N TRP A 141 14.65 -7.67 -7.25
CA TRP A 141 13.51 -8.58 -7.15
C TRP A 141 13.83 -9.79 -6.27
N THR A 142 15.01 -10.39 -6.45
CA THR A 142 15.50 -11.51 -5.62
C THR A 142 15.67 -11.08 -4.16
N ALA A 143 16.24 -9.89 -3.91
CA ALA A 143 16.36 -9.33 -2.57
C ALA A 143 14.99 -9.18 -1.89
N LEU A 144 14.00 -8.66 -2.61
CA LEU A 144 12.63 -8.46 -2.12
C LEU A 144 11.95 -9.79 -1.78
N THR A 145 11.98 -10.77 -2.70
CA THR A 145 11.30 -12.06 -2.47
C THR A 145 11.98 -12.88 -1.37
N SER A 146 13.31 -12.79 -1.23
CA SER A 146 14.06 -13.39 -0.12
C SER A 146 13.64 -12.80 1.22
N ASP A 147 13.65 -11.47 1.35
CA ASP A 147 13.29 -10.79 2.60
C ASP A 147 11.82 -11.04 2.99
N VAL A 148 10.89 -11.02 2.02
CA VAL A 148 9.49 -11.41 2.27
C VAL A 148 9.39 -12.85 2.78
N THR A 149 10.13 -13.78 2.19
CA THR A 149 10.11 -15.19 2.59
C THR A 149 10.68 -15.39 3.99
N GLU A 150 11.81 -14.74 4.31
CA GLU A 150 12.44 -14.76 5.64
C GLU A 150 11.51 -14.23 6.73
N ARG A 151 10.67 -13.25 6.40
CA ARG A 151 9.66 -12.71 7.33
C ARG A 151 8.48 -13.64 7.54
N LEU A 152 7.98 -14.23 6.46
CA LEU A 152 6.75 -15.01 6.46
C LEU A 152 6.91 -16.45 6.97
N LEU A 153 8.05 -17.09 6.73
CA LEU A 153 8.24 -18.50 7.12
C LEU A 153 8.18 -18.69 8.64
N PRO A 154 8.91 -17.92 9.48
CA PRO A 154 8.80 -18.03 10.94
C PRO A 154 7.39 -17.71 11.43
N ALA A 155 6.73 -16.69 10.85
CA ALA A 155 5.39 -16.30 11.23
C ALA A 155 4.35 -17.41 10.99
N ALA A 156 4.41 -18.07 9.83
CA ALA A 156 3.53 -19.20 9.50
C ALA A 156 3.83 -20.49 10.27
N ALA A 157 5.06 -20.63 10.77
CA ALA A 157 5.43 -21.73 11.67
C ALA A 157 4.93 -21.49 13.09
N ALA A 158 4.95 -20.23 13.56
CA ALA A 158 4.49 -19.85 14.89
C ALA A 158 2.96 -19.73 15.01
N ILE A 159 2.26 -19.35 13.94
CA ILE A 159 0.83 -19.04 13.97
C ILE A 159 0.12 -19.72 12.78
N ASP A 160 -0.73 -20.70 13.06
CA ASP A 160 -1.44 -21.49 12.04
C ASP A 160 -2.31 -20.64 11.11
N SER A 161 -2.99 -19.61 11.64
CA SER A 161 -3.86 -18.73 10.85
C SER A 161 -3.10 -17.86 9.84
N LEU A 162 -1.78 -17.71 9.97
CA LEU A 162 -0.93 -16.98 9.02
C LEU A 162 -0.42 -17.87 7.88
N ARG A 163 -0.50 -19.20 7.99
CA ARG A 163 -0.03 -20.12 6.94
C ARG A 163 -0.71 -19.90 5.58
N PRO A 164 -2.05 -19.75 5.48
CA PRO A 164 -2.70 -19.47 4.20
C PRO A 164 -2.26 -18.14 3.58
N ILE A 165 -1.95 -17.14 4.42
CA ILE A 165 -1.47 -15.82 3.98
C ILE A 165 -0.09 -15.95 3.35
N THR A 166 0.81 -16.70 3.98
CA THR A 166 2.15 -16.95 3.45
C THR A 166 2.10 -17.60 2.07
N GLU A 167 1.26 -18.61 1.88
CA GLU A 167 1.11 -19.26 0.57
C GLU A 167 0.47 -18.32 -0.46
N LYS A 168 -0.53 -17.53 -0.07
CA LYS A 168 -1.12 -16.49 -0.95
C LYS A 168 -0.05 -15.48 -1.41
N VAL A 169 0.77 -14.95 -0.51
CA VAL A 169 1.82 -13.97 -0.84
C VAL A 169 2.89 -14.60 -1.72
N LYS A 170 3.35 -15.82 -1.43
CA LYS A 170 4.31 -16.55 -2.28
C LYS A 170 3.78 -16.74 -3.69
N ASN A 171 2.52 -17.16 -3.85
CA ASN A 171 1.91 -17.36 -5.16
C ASN A 171 1.84 -16.06 -5.96
N ILE A 172 1.43 -14.96 -5.33
CA ILE A 172 1.42 -13.64 -5.96
C ILE A 172 2.82 -13.25 -6.43
N LEU A 173 3.84 -13.39 -5.57
CA LEU A 173 5.22 -13.04 -5.94
C LEU A 173 5.75 -13.95 -7.05
N ASN A 174 5.45 -15.24 -7.04
CA ASN A 174 5.83 -16.13 -8.14
C ASN A 174 5.21 -15.70 -9.48
N ASP A 175 3.93 -15.37 -9.49
CA ASP A 175 3.24 -14.87 -10.68
C ASP A 175 3.82 -13.54 -11.18
N VAL A 176 4.09 -12.60 -10.27
CA VAL A 176 4.73 -11.32 -10.60
C VAL A 176 6.13 -11.56 -11.17
N GLY A 177 6.93 -12.45 -10.55
CA GLY A 177 8.25 -12.81 -11.03
C GLY A 177 8.24 -13.40 -12.44
N ASN A 178 7.22 -14.23 -12.76
CA ASN A 178 7.03 -14.76 -14.11
C ASN A 178 6.69 -13.67 -15.12
N ILE A 179 5.93 -12.66 -14.75
CA ILE A 179 5.64 -11.50 -15.60
C ILE A 179 6.92 -10.68 -15.83
N LEU A 180 7.68 -10.38 -14.78
CA LEU A 180 8.91 -9.58 -14.89
C LEU A 180 9.97 -10.25 -15.78
N LYS A 181 10.07 -11.59 -15.76
CA LYS A 181 10.99 -12.35 -16.61
C LYS A 181 10.67 -12.26 -18.11
N LYS A 182 9.40 -12.06 -18.48
CA LYS A 182 8.99 -11.97 -19.88
C LYS A 182 9.45 -10.65 -20.55
N GLN A 183 9.88 -9.65 -19.77
CA GLN A 183 10.34 -8.33 -20.25
C GLN A 183 9.44 -7.73 -21.33
N ASP A 184 8.13 -7.83 -21.14
CA ASP A 184 7.17 -7.30 -22.10
C ASP A 184 7.09 -5.77 -21.98
N SER A 185 7.16 -5.09 -23.13
CA SER A 185 6.91 -3.66 -23.27
C SER A 185 5.58 -3.19 -22.66
N SER A 186 4.59 -4.10 -22.51
CA SER A 186 3.31 -3.82 -21.85
C SER A 186 3.40 -3.59 -20.33
N LEU A 187 4.56 -3.83 -19.71
CA LEU A 187 4.75 -3.63 -18.27
C LEU A 187 4.62 -2.16 -17.85
N GLU A 188 4.93 -1.22 -18.73
CA GLU A 188 4.78 0.21 -18.45
C GLU A 188 3.33 0.60 -18.16
N VAL A 189 2.39 0.06 -18.95
CA VAL A 189 0.94 0.26 -18.76
C VAL A 189 0.49 -0.20 -17.37
N SER A 190 1.07 -1.30 -16.89
CA SER A 190 0.76 -1.91 -15.59
C SER A 190 1.71 -1.48 -14.46
N ALA A 191 2.58 -0.49 -14.66
CA ALA A 191 3.63 -0.12 -13.70
C ALA A 191 3.05 0.24 -12.32
N ARG A 192 1.90 0.92 -12.32
CA ARG A 192 1.20 1.30 -11.10
C ARG A 192 0.62 0.09 -10.36
N ASP A 193 -0.02 -0.81 -11.09
CA ASP A 193 -0.60 -2.03 -10.51
C ASP A 193 0.48 -2.97 -9.99
N LEU A 194 1.63 -3.05 -10.67
CA LEU A 194 2.82 -3.73 -10.18
C LEU A 194 3.30 -3.11 -8.86
N SER A 195 3.48 -1.79 -8.83
CA SER A 195 3.98 -1.07 -7.63
C SER A 195 3.06 -1.27 -6.42
N PHE A 196 1.73 -1.24 -6.63
CA PHE A 196 0.75 -1.49 -5.58
C PHE A 196 0.73 -2.96 -5.13
N THR A 197 0.91 -3.90 -6.07
CA THR A 197 1.04 -5.33 -5.75
C THR A 197 2.27 -5.59 -4.87
N ILE A 198 3.42 -4.99 -5.21
CA ILE A 198 4.64 -5.09 -4.40
C ILE A 198 4.42 -4.46 -3.02
N ALA A 199 3.87 -3.24 -2.94
CA ALA A 199 3.58 -2.59 -1.67
C ALA A 199 2.69 -3.44 -0.76
N ASN A 200 1.57 -3.95 -1.30
CA ASN A 200 0.61 -4.75 -0.56
C ASN A 200 1.25 -6.02 0.00
N THR A 201 1.96 -6.78 -0.85
CA THR A 201 2.60 -8.04 -0.45
C THR A 201 3.73 -7.83 0.56
N TYR A 202 4.53 -6.78 0.38
CA TYR A 202 5.61 -6.43 1.29
C TYR A 202 5.08 -5.98 2.66
N ILE A 203 4.05 -5.11 2.69
CA ILE A 203 3.39 -4.71 3.93
C ILE A 203 2.78 -5.93 4.65
N CYS A 204 2.16 -6.84 3.91
CA CYS A 204 1.62 -8.08 4.50
C CYS A 204 2.71 -8.89 5.19
N ALA A 205 3.88 -9.03 4.55
CA ALA A 205 5.02 -9.72 5.15
C ALA A 205 5.51 -9.03 6.43
N LEU A 206 5.60 -7.70 6.43
CA LEU A 206 5.95 -6.92 7.62
C LEU A 206 4.93 -7.10 8.76
N LEU A 207 3.63 -7.05 8.45
CA LEU A 207 2.56 -7.22 9.44
C LEU A 207 2.51 -8.64 9.99
N CYS A 208 2.67 -9.67 9.16
CA CYS A 208 2.74 -11.06 9.62
C CYS A 208 3.98 -11.30 10.50
N HIS A 209 5.12 -10.71 10.15
CA HIS A 209 6.33 -10.80 10.97
C HIS A 209 6.12 -10.12 12.32
N HIS A 210 5.53 -8.92 12.34
CA HIS A 210 5.23 -8.21 13.58
C HIS A 210 4.22 -8.99 14.44
N ALA A 211 3.14 -9.51 13.86
CA ALA A 211 2.15 -10.32 14.56
C ALA A 211 2.70 -11.62 15.17
N ALA A 212 3.85 -12.08 14.71
CA ALA A 212 4.56 -13.25 15.24
C ALA A 212 5.67 -12.90 16.24
N ALA A 213 5.88 -11.61 16.53
CA ALA A 213 6.87 -11.18 17.52
C ALA A 213 6.45 -11.62 18.94
N PRO A 214 7.41 -11.84 19.86
CA PRO A 214 7.11 -12.30 21.22
C PRO A 214 6.22 -11.36 22.04
N ASP A 215 6.26 -10.06 21.74
CA ASP A 215 5.52 -8.98 22.39
C ASP A 215 4.25 -8.56 21.63
N ALA A 216 3.92 -9.25 20.53
CA ALA A 216 2.76 -8.93 19.72
C ALA A 216 1.44 -9.30 20.40
N ASP A 217 0.45 -8.42 20.28
CA ASP A 217 -0.89 -8.65 20.82
C ASP A 217 -1.85 -9.30 19.79
N ASP A 218 -3.09 -9.55 20.23
CA ASP A 218 -4.13 -10.12 19.35
C ASP A 218 -4.62 -9.11 18.28
N GLU A 219 -4.46 -7.81 18.54
CA GLU A 219 -4.81 -6.78 17.55
C GLU A 219 -3.84 -6.82 16.38
N ASP A 220 -2.54 -7.03 16.62
CA ASP A 220 -1.52 -7.12 15.57
C ASP A 220 -1.78 -8.33 14.65
N ARG A 221 -2.19 -9.46 15.22
CA ARG A 221 -2.65 -10.63 14.46
C ARG A 221 -3.88 -10.30 13.62
N THR A 222 -4.86 -9.61 14.23
CA THR A 222 -6.08 -9.18 13.53
C THR A 222 -5.77 -8.24 12.37
N VAL A 223 -4.82 -7.33 12.54
CA VAL A 223 -4.37 -6.39 11.52
C VAL A 223 -3.72 -7.13 10.35
N ALA A 224 -2.85 -8.12 10.62
CA ALA A 224 -2.23 -8.94 9.58
C ALA A 224 -3.28 -9.74 8.78
N LEU A 225 -4.23 -10.39 9.47
CA LEU A 225 -5.32 -11.15 8.85
C LEU A 225 -6.19 -10.25 7.96
N ARG A 226 -6.66 -9.11 8.51
CA ARG A 226 -7.46 -8.14 7.75
C ARG A 226 -6.69 -7.48 6.62
N TRP A 227 -5.37 -7.35 6.75
CA TRP A 227 -4.55 -6.91 5.63
C TRP A 227 -4.61 -7.93 4.50
N ALA A 228 -4.44 -9.22 4.79
CA ALA A 228 -4.42 -10.26 3.77
C ALA A 228 -5.78 -10.49 3.07
N ASP A 229 -6.90 -10.14 3.70
CA ASP A 229 -8.26 -10.31 3.12
C ASP A 229 -8.57 -9.30 2.00
N ARG A 230 -7.79 -8.23 1.85
CA ARG A 230 -8.00 -7.21 0.80
C ARG A 230 -7.58 -7.72 -0.59
N GLU A 231 -7.88 -6.92 -1.61
CA GLU A 231 -7.27 -7.08 -2.93
C GLU A 231 -5.76 -6.80 -2.87
N MET A 232 -4.97 -7.88 -2.86
CA MET A 232 -3.51 -7.82 -2.67
C MET A 232 -2.73 -7.57 -3.96
N ALA A 233 -3.26 -8.00 -5.12
CA ALA A 233 -2.53 -8.06 -6.36
C ALA A 233 -3.32 -7.46 -7.55
N PRO A 234 -3.50 -6.13 -7.59
CA PRO A 234 -4.18 -5.47 -8.71
C PRO A 234 -3.54 -5.81 -10.08
N LEU A 235 -2.24 -6.10 -10.12
CA LEU A 235 -1.56 -6.54 -11.34
C LEU A 235 -2.14 -7.85 -11.91
N LEU A 236 -2.56 -8.75 -11.04
CA LEU A 236 -3.06 -10.09 -11.41
C LEU A 236 -4.58 -10.09 -11.61
N ALA A 237 -5.30 -9.17 -10.98
CA ALA A 237 -6.75 -9.02 -11.15
C ALA A 237 -7.15 -8.69 -12.61
N ARG A 238 -6.24 -8.06 -13.37
CA ARG A 238 -6.44 -7.65 -14.76
C ARG A 238 -5.78 -8.56 -15.79
N ARG A 239 -5.70 -9.88 -15.57
CA ARG A 239 -5.23 -10.83 -16.60
C ARG A 239 -6.19 -10.84 -17.80
N ARG A 240 -6.00 -9.92 -18.75
CA ARG A 240 -6.52 -10.01 -20.12
C ARG A 240 -5.39 -10.35 -21.10
N PRO A 241 -5.68 -11.09 -22.19
CA PRO A 241 -4.64 -11.70 -23.01
C PRO A 241 -3.87 -10.76 -23.94
N ASP A 242 -4.25 -9.50 -24.14
CA ASP A 242 -3.63 -8.64 -25.16
C ASP A 242 -3.48 -7.17 -24.73
N ARG A 243 -2.36 -6.85 -24.06
CA ARG A 243 -2.13 -5.51 -23.45
C ARG A 243 -1.67 -4.44 -24.45
N ALA A 244 -1.16 -4.83 -25.61
CA ALA A 244 -0.67 -3.89 -26.61
C ALA A 244 -1.82 -3.22 -27.38
N ASP A 245 -2.90 -3.96 -27.64
CA ASP A 245 -4.12 -3.44 -28.28
C ASP A 245 -4.92 -2.53 -27.31
N GLU A 246 -4.92 -2.87 -26.01
CA GLU A 246 -5.57 -2.07 -24.96
C GLU A 246 -5.03 -0.63 -24.88
N SER A 247 -3.74 -0.39 -25.07
CA SER A 247 -3.18 0.98 -25.01
C SER A 247 -3.71 1.88 -26.13
N ARG A 248 -3.98 1.32 -27.31
CA ARG A 248 -4.55 2.07 -28.44
C ARG A 248 -6.03 2.34 -28.23
N ASP A 249 -6.76 1.37 -27.68
CA ASP A 249 -8.16 1.54 -27.35
C ASP A 249 -8.38 2.51 -26.18
N GLU A 250 -7.51 2.49 -25.16
CA GLU A 250 -7.52 3.48 -24.08
C GLU A 250 -7.24 4.89 -24.61
N LEU A 251 -6.27 5.05 -25.52
CA LEU A 251 -6.01 6.34 -26.15
C LEU A 251 -7.22 6.83 -26.95
N ARG A 252 -7.82 5.96 -27.77
CA ARG A 252 -9.06 6.28 -28.50
C ARG A 252 -10.19 6.68 -27.55
N LEU A 253 -10.37 5.95 -26.45
CA LEU A 253 -11.40 6.24 -25.45
C LEU A 253 -11.19 7.62 -24.81
N VAL A 254 -9.95 7.94 -24.42
CA VAL A 254 -9.62 9.22 -23.76
C VAL A 254 -9.67 10.39 -24.73
N MET A 255 -9.27 10.19 -25.99
CA MET A 255 -9.21 11.22 -27.02
C MET A 255 -10.50 11.32 -27.85
N ALA A 256 -11.51 10.47 -27.60
CA ALA A 256 -12.79 10.53 -28.30
C ALA A 256 -13.43 11.93 -28.14
N GLY A 257 -13.64 12.63 -29.26
CA GLY A 257 -14.19 13.99 -29.28
C GLY A 257 -13.16 15.11 -29.04
N TYR A 258 -11.87 14.77 -28.93
CA TYR A 258 -10.74 15.71 -28.83
C TYR A 258 -9.79 15.61 -30.03
N GLU A 259 -10.21 14.97 -31.12
CA GLU A 259 -9.48 15.03 -32.40
C GLU A 259 -9.46 16.49 -32.86
N THR A 260 -8.29 17.12 -32.80
CA THR A 260 -8.06 18.45 -33.35
C THR A 260 -8.13 18.34 -34.87
N ASP A 261 -9.04 19.09 -35.50
CA ASP A 261 -8.82 19.48 -36.90
C ASP A 261 -7.46 20.20 -36.95
N ASP A 262 -6.53 19.65 -37.72
CA ASP A 262 -5.09 20.01 -37.80
C ASP A 262 -4.74 21.51 -37.67
#